data_AF-A0A0B7ITE0-F1
#
_entry.id   AF-A0A0B7ITE0-F1
#
_cell.length_a   1.000
_cell.length_b   1.000
_cell.length_c   1.000
_cell.angle_alpha   90.00
_cell.angle_beta   90.00
_cell.angle_gamma   90.00
#
_symmetry.space_group_name_H-M   'P 1'
#
loop_
_entity.id
_entity.type
_entity.pdbx_description
1 polymer ?
#
loop_
_entity_poly.entity_id
_entity_poly.type
_entity_poly.pdbx_seq_one_letter_code
_entity_poly.pdbx_strand_id
1 'polypeptide(L)'
;MIEISNFNKRLTESEKERASYSYLMSIVVLLVGLPLPIVNLISTFFFYIANRNNTFFVRWHCIQSLISQLSVFFVNTVGFWWTISIIFGSNEVSNLYISYVLAAIIFNIWEFVVTFYTATKVRKGIHISWWFYGDITNLIVKNNDRKTDF
;
A
#
# COMPACT_ATOMS: atom_id res chain seq x y z
N MET A 1 -13.70 -2.85 7.23
CA MET A 1 -14.45 -1.64 7.64
C MET A 1 -13.47 -0.48 7.67
N ILE A 2 -13.77 0.66 7.03
CA ILE A 2 -12.87 1.82 7.02
C ILE A 2 -13.21 2.69 8.24
N GLU A 3 -12.23 3.01 9.07
CA GLU A 3 -12.41 3.99 10.15
C GLU A 3 -12.01 5.39 9.66
N ILE A 4 -12.93 6.33 9.84
CA ILE A 4 -12.75 7.74 9.51
C ILE A 4 -12.54 8.48 10.83
N SER A 5 -11.37 9.08 11.02
CA SER A 5 -11.12 9.98 12.16
C SER A 5 -10.68 11.36 11.68
N ASN A 6 -11.07 12.41 12.40
CA ASN A 6 -10.57 13.74 12.12
C ASN A 6 -9.32 13.97 12.98
N PHE A 7 -8.19 14.21 12.32
CA PHE A 7 -6.98 14.64 13.03
C PHE A 7 -7.22 16.06 13.58
N ASN A 8 -7.17 16.22 14.91
CA ASN A 8 -7.49 17.48 15.59
C ASN A 8 -6.40 18.58 15.42
N LYS A 9 -5.32 18.27 14.68
CA LYS A 9 -4.23 19.19 14.36
C LYS A 9 -4.50 19.85 13.00
N ARG A 10 -4.33 21.17 12.88
CA ARG A 10 -4.41 21.86 11.57
C ARG A 10 -3.34 21.30 10.64
N LEU A 11 -3.78 20.52 9.64
CA LEU A 11 -2.92 19.99 8.57
C LEU A 11 -2.68 21.06 7.51
N THR A 12 -1.41 21.28 7.16
CA THR A 12 -1.02 22.13 6.04
C THR A 12 -1.32 21.44 4.71
N GLU A 13 -1.51 22.22 3.63
CA GLU A 13 -1.76 21.65 2.30
C GLU A 13 -0.64 20.74 1.81
N SER A 14 0.63 21.07 2.14
CA SER A 14 1.79 20.25 1.80
C SER A 14 1.76 18.86 2.46
N GLU A 15 1.28 18.76 3.70
CA GLU A 15 1.14 17.47 4.39
C GLU A 15 0.06 16.60 3.76
N LYS A 16 -1.10 17.18 3.42
CA LYS A 16 -2.20 16.47 2.76
C LYS A 16 -1.77 15.95 1.38
N GLU A 17 -1.05 16.77 0.64
CA GLU A 17 -0.52 16.44 -0.68
C GLU A 17 0.50 15.30 -0.59
N ARG A 18 1.50 15.40 0.29
CA ARG A 18 2.50 14.33 0.49
C ARG A 18 1.87 13.02 0.95
N ALA A 19 0.95 13.07 1.91
CA ALA A 19 0.26 11.86 2.38
C ALA A 19 -0.57 11.21 1.25
N SER A 20 -1.26 12.01 0.42
CA SER A 20 -1.98 11.51 -0.76
C SER A 20 -1.04 10.90 -1.79
N TYR A 21 0.13 11.52 -2.04
CA TYR A 21 1.11 11.01 -2.99
C TYR A 21 1.64 9.62 -2.62
N SER A 22 1.68 9.27 -1.34
CA SER A 22 2.08 7.92 -0.89
C SER A 22 1.21 6.80 -1.47
N TYR A 23 -0.04 7.12 -1.83
CA TYR A 23 -1.00 6.20 -2.46
C TYR A 23 -1.04 6.39 -3.98
N LEU A 24 -0.90 7.62 -4.48
CA LEU A 24 -0.91 7.88 -5.93
C LEU A 24 0.33 7.30 -6.63
N MET A 25 1.46 7.18 -5.94
CA MET A 25 2.69 6.67 -6.54
C MET A 25 2.54 5.21 -7.02
N SER A 26 1.88 4.34 -6.25
CA SER A 26 1.60 2.96 -6.66
C SER A 26 0.63 2.87 -7.84
N ILE A 27 -0.30 3.82 -7.95
CA ILE A 27 -1.24 3.94 -9.09
C ILE A 27 -0.49 4.31 -10.38
N VAL A 28 0.44 5.26 -10.31
CA VAL A 28 1.23 5.69 -11.47
C VAL A 28 2.10 4.54 -11.97
N VAL A 29 2.75 3.78 -11.07
CA VAL A 29 3.56 2.62 -11.45
C VAL A 29 2.74 1.56 -12.18
N LEU A 30 1.50 1.29 -11.72
CA LEU A 30 0.58 0.40 -12.40
C LEU A 30 0.26 0.86 -13.84
N LEU A 31 0.08 2.17 -14.04
CA LEU A 31 -0.27 2.77 -15.34
C LEU A 31 0.92 2.90 -16.31
N VAL A 32 2.14 3.11 -15.80
CA VAL A 32 3.36 3.30 -16.62
C VAL A 32 3.94 1.96 -17.14
N GLY A 33 3.34 0.82 -16.77
CA GLY A 33 3.39 -0.37 -17.62
C GLY A 33 4.34 -1.49 -17.20
N LEU A 34 4.78 -1.53 -15.95
CA LEU A 34 5.39 -2.74 -15.38
C LEU A 34 4.60 -3.16 -14.14
N PRO A 35 3.57 -4.02 -14.27
CA PRO A 35 2.94 -4.71 -13.14
C PRO A 35 3.88 -5.80 -12.59
N LEU A 36 5.15 -5.45 -12.38
CA LEU A 36 6.07 -6.31 -11.67
C LEU A 36 5.73 -6.22 -10.19
N PRO A 37 5.54 -7.35 -9.50
CA PRO A 37 5.21 -7.39 -8.07
C PRO A 37 6.09 -6.46 -7.21
N ILE A 38 7.36 -6.29 -7.62
CA ILE A 38 8.41 -5.60 -6.89
C ILE A 38 8.32 -4.06 -7.02
N VAL A 39 7.86 -3.52 -8.14
CA VAL A 39 8.03 -2.08 -8.43
C VAL A 39 7.13 -1.23 -7.51
N ASN A 40 5.89 -1.65 -7.28
CA ASN A 40 4.98 -0.97 -6.34
C ASN A 40 5.53 -0.95 -4.90
N LEU A 41 6.14 -2.05 -4.46
CA LEU A 41 6.74 -2.15 -3.13
C LEU A 41 7.96 -1.24 -3.01
N ILE A 42 8.87 -1.26 -4.00
CA ILE A 42 10.06 -0.40 -4.01
C ILE A 42 9.64 1.08 -3.99
N SER A 43 8.65 1.44 -4.81
CA SER A 43 8.12 2.78 -4.91
C SER A 43 7.63 3.31 -3.56
N THR A 44 6.76 2.55 -2.89
CA THR A 44 6.22 2.94 -1.58
C THR A 44 7.27 2.88 -0.46
N PHE A 45 8.24 1.99 -0.57
CA PHE A 45 9.37 1.91 0.36
C PHE A 45 10.26 3.16 0.31
N PHE A 46 10.68 3.58 -0.88
CA PHE A 46 11.45 4.82 -1.03
C PHE A 46 10.63 6.05 -0.63
N PHE A 47 9.33 6.07 -0.95
CA PHE A 47 8.45 7.15 -0.53
C PHE A 47 8.36 7.25 1.00
N TYR A 48 8.26 6.11 1.69
CA TYR A 48 8.33 6.05 3.14
C TYR A 48 9.67 6.57 3.67
N ILE A 49 10.81 6.12 3.14
CA ILE A 49 12.14 6.59 3.57
C ILE A 49 12.26 8.11 3.41
N ALA A 50 11.83 8.66 2.27
CA ALA A 50 11.88 10.10 2.00
C ALA A 50 11.00 10.92 2.96
N ASN A 51 9.94 10.31 3.51
CA ASN A 51 8.96 10.99 4.37
C ASN A 51 9.01 10.52 5.84
N ARG A 52 10.00 9.71 6.23
CA ARG A 52 10.06 9.11 7.57
C ARG A 52 10.22 10.12 8.72
N ASN A 53 10.73 11.33 8.43
CA ASN A 53 10.92 12.42 9.39
C ASN A 53 9.83 13.51 9.28
N ASN A 54 8.81 13.32 8.42
CA ASN A 54 7.70 14.26 8.31
C ASN A 54 6.72 14.10 9.49
N THR A 55 5.63 14.85 9.45
CA THR A 55 4.62 14.83 10.51
C THR A 55 3.96 13.46 10.63
N PHE A 56 3.40 13.21 11.82
CA PHE A 56 2.74 11.95 12.16
C PHE A 56 1.74 11.52 11.08
N PHE A 57 0.91 12.45 10.59
CA PHE A 57 -0.10 12.17 9.57
C PHE A 57 0.52 11.62 8.27
N VAL A 58 1.60 12.25 7.79
CA VAL A 58 2.30 11.80 6.57
C VAL A 58 2.97 10.45 6.81
N ARG A 59 3.72 10.30 7.91
CA ARG A 59 4.40 9.05 8.26
C ARG A 59 3.44 7.87 8.38
N TRP A 60 2.30 8.09 9.01
CA TRP A 60 1.29 7.07 9.21
C TRP A 60 0.73 6.57 7.87
N HIS A 61 0.34 7.48 6.99
CA HIS A 61 -0.19 7.11 5.66
C HIS A 61 0.87 6.44 4.78
N CYS A 62 2.13 6.87 4.85
CA CYS A 62 3.25 6.20 4.18
C CYS A 62 3.42 4.76 4.66
N ILE A 63 3.32 4.50 5.97
CA ILE A 63 3.45 3.14 6.53
C ILE A 63 2.24 2.28 6.15
N GLN A 64 1.00 2.79 6.23
CA GLN A 64 -0.17 2.05 5.79
C GLN A 64 -0.06 1.67 4.30
N SER A 65 0.37 2.60 3.45
CA SER A 65 0.60 2.34 2.02
C SER A 65 1.67 1.25 1.83
N LEU A 66 2.81 1.36 2.54
CA LEU A 66 3.89 0.39 2.46
C LEU A 66 3.47 -1.03 2.88
N ILE A 67 2.72 -1.17 3.98
CA ILE A 67 2.23 -2.47 4.45
C ILE A 67 1.25 -3.07 3.42
N SER A 68 0.35 -2.25 2.86
CA SER A 68 -0.56 -2.70 1.79
C SER A 68 0.22 -3.24 0.60
N GLN A 69 1.22 -2.49 0.12
CA GLN A 69 2.04 -2.93 -1.01
C GLN A 69 2.89 -4.17 -0.70
N LEU A 70 3.29 -4.37 0.56
CA LEU A 70 3.97 -5.59 0.98
C LEU A 70 3.04 -6.81 0.87
N SER A 71 1.77 -6.68 1.23
CA SER A 71 0.78 -7.74 1.05
C SER A 71 0.51 -8.04 -0.43
N VAL A 72 0.35 -7.01 -1.26
CA VAL A 72 0.22 -7.15 -2.72
C VAL A 72 1.43 -7.84 -3.33
N PHE A 73 2.64 -7.49 -2.88
CA PHE A 73 3.87 -8.10 -3.34
C PHE A 73 3.88 -9.62 -3.14
N PHE A 74 3.46 -10.13 -1.97
CA PHE A 74 3.42 -11.58 -1.74
C PHE A 74 2.42 -12.29 -2.64
N VAL A 75 1.20 -11.76 -2.76
CA VAL A 75 0.15 -12.33 -3.63
C VAL A 75 0.63 -12.36 -5.10
N ASN A 76 1.19 -11.25 -5.57
CA ASN A 76 1.62 -11.13 -6.96
C ASN A 76 2.89 -11.96 -7.24
N THR A 77 3.80 -12.09 -6.28
CA THR A 77 5.02 -12.90 -6.43
C THR A 77 4.72 -14.39 -6.55
N VAL A 78 3.79 -14.92 -5.76
CA VAL A 78 3.36 -16.32 -5.88
C VAL A 78 2.71 -16.58 -7.24
N GLY A 79 1.80 -15.69 -7.68
CA GLY A 79 1.16 -15.81 -8.99
C GLY A 79 2.15 -15.70 -10.15
N PHE A 80 3.13 -14.79 -10.03
CA PHE A 80 4.19 -14.61 -11.01
C PHE A 80 5.05 -15.87 -11.16
N TRP A 81 5.62 -16.39 -10.06
CA TRP A 81 6.49 -17.58 -10.13
C TRP A 81 5.75 -18.83 -10.54
N TRP A 82 4.47 -18.99 -10.15
CA TRP A 82 3.65 -20.08 -10.64
C TRP A 82 3.44 -19.97 -12.15
N THR A 83 3.14 -18.77 -12.66
CA THR A 83 2.99 -18.53 -14.10
C THR A 83 4.29 -18.82 -14.86
N ILE A 84 5.43 -18.36 -14.34
CA ILE A 84 6.76 -18.69 -14.87
C ILE A 84 6.98 -20.21 -14.92
N SER A 85 6.64 -20.94 -13.86
CA SER A 85 6.80 -22.40 -13.84
C SER A 85 5.98 -23.11 -14.93
N ILE A 86 4.80 -22.60 -15.25
CA ILE A 86 3.96 -23.13 -16.34
C ILE A 86 4.58 -22.79 -17.71
N ILE A 87 5.05 -21.55 -17.91
CA ILE A 87 5.67 -21.11 -19.18
C ILE A 87 6.94 -21.90 -19.50
N PHE A 88 7.77 -22.18 -18.50
CA PHE A 88 9.00 -22.98 -18.67
C PHE A 88 8.75 -24.50 -18.62
N GLY A 89 7.49 -24.94 -18.58
CA GLY A 89 7.10 -26.34 -18.70
C GLY A 89 7.36 -27.20 -17.47
N SER A 90 7.60 -26.61 -16.30
CA SER A 90 7.79 -27.38 -15.05
C SER A 90 6.47 -27.71 -14.33
N ASN A 91 5.37 -27.06 -14.71
CA ASN A 91 4.02 -27.31 -14.19
C ASN A 91 2.95 -27.18 -15.28
N GLU A 92 1.81 -27.82 -15.08
CA GLU A 92 0.63 -27.69 -15.96
C GLU A 92 -0.37 -26.66 -15.42
N VAL A 93 -1.23 -26.14 -16.32
CA VAL A 93 -2.36 -25.30 -15.94
C VAL A 93 -3.38 -26.15 -15.19
N SER A 94 -3.59 -25.84 -13.91
CA SER A 94 -4.53 -26.55 -13.05
C SER A 94 -5.70 -25.67 -12.60
N ASN A 95 -6.79 -26.30 -12.15
CA ASN A 95 -7.91 -25.58 -11.54
C ASN A 95 -7.48 -24.76 -10.32
N LEU A 96 -6.48 -25.25 -9.58
CA LEU A 96 -5.92 -24.53 -8.43
C LEU A 96 -5.20 -23.25 -8.87
N TYR A 97 -4.39 -23.33 -9.94
CA TYR A 97 -3.73 -22.16 -10.53
C TYR A 97 -4.76 -21.12 -11.01
N ILE A 98 -5.79 -21.55 -11.75
CA ILE A 98 -6.84 -20.65 -12.26
C ILE A 98 -7.57 -19.97 -11.10
N SER A 99 -7.95 -20.73 -10.07
CA SER A 99 -8.62 -20.20 -8.87
C SER A 99 -7.75 -19.19 -8.13
N TYR A 100 -6.45 -19.47 -8.02
CA TYR A 100 -5.47 -18.57 -7.43
C TYR A 100 -5.36 -17.25 -8.22
N VAL A 101 -5.20 -17.33 -9.55
CA VAL A 101 -5.08 -16.14 -10.41
C VAL A 101 -6.33 -15.28 -10.33
N LEU A 102 -7.53 -15.88 -10.34
CA LEU A 102 -8.78 -15.14 -10.17
C LEU A 102 -8.84 -14.43 -8.80
N ALA A 103 -8.48 -15.13 -7.71
CA ALA A 103 -8.41 -14.54 -6.38
C ALA A 103 -7.39 -13.39 -6.31
N ALA A 104 -6.22 -13.56 -6.91
CA ALA A 104 -5.19 -12.53 -6.99
C ALA A 104 -5.68 -11.29 -7.78
N ILE A 105 -6.37 -11.48 -8.91
CA ILE A 105 -6.95 -10.37 -9.69
C ILE A 105 -7.98 -9.61 -8.85
N ILE A 106 -8.90 -10.30 -8.18
CA ILE A 106 -9.91 -9.68 -7.32
C ILE A 106 -9.23 -8.89 -6.19
N PHE A 107 -8.21 -9.46 -5.56
CA PHE A 107 -7.44 -8.81 -4.50
C PHE A 107 -6.75 -7.52 -5.02
N ASN A 108 -6.12 -7.56 -6.20
CA ASN A 108 -5.48 -6.37 -6.79
C ASN A 108 -6.49 -5.28 -7.16
N ILE A 109 -7.65 -5.65 -7.72
CA ILE A 109 -8.71 -4.68 -8.05
C ILE A 109 -9.22 -4.03 -6.76
N TRP A 110 -9.47 -4.82 -5.73
CA TRP A 110 -9.91 -4.31 -4.44
C TRP A 110 -8.87 -3.36 -3.84
N GLU A 111 -7.59 -3.74 -3.82
CA GLU A 111 -6.51 -2.90 -3.32
C GLU A 111 -6.44 -1.58 -4.09
N PHE A 112 -6.49 -1.64 -5.42
CA PHE A 112 -6.47 -0.45 -6.28
C PHE A 112 -7.61 0.52 -5.96
N VAL A 113 -8.85 0.02 -5.81
CA VAL A 113 -10.02 0.85 -5.51
C VAL A 113 -9.88 1.50 -4.13
N VAL A 114 -9.45 0.75 -3.11
CA VAL A 114 -9.29 1.28 -1.75
C VAL A 114 -8.12 2.28 -1.69
N THR A 115 -7.00 2.01 -2.38
CA THR A 115 -5.86 2.93 -2.54
C THR A 115 -6.31 4.24 -3.17
N PHE A 116 -7.03 4.19 -4.29
CA PHE A 116 -7.53 5.36 -4.98
C PHE A 116 -8.48 6.17 -4.09
N TYR A 117 -9.47 5.51 -3.48
CA TYR A 117 -10.40 6.16 -2.55
C TYR A 117 -9.66 6.86 -1.40
N THR A 118 -8.68 6.18 -0.80
CA THR A 118 -7.87 6.72 0.30
C THR A 118 -7.08 7.94 -0.13
N ALA A 119 -6.42 7.89 -1.29
CA ALA A 119 -5.68 9.03 -1.84
C ALA A 119 -6.57 10.29 -1.95
N THR A 120 -7.77 10.14 -2.53
CA THR A 120 -8.68 11.30 -2.72
C THR A 120 -9.15 11.92 -1.40
N LYS A 121 -9.30 11.11 -0.34
CA LYS A 121 -9.78 11.56 0.97
C LYS A 121 -8.65 12.15 1.81
N VAL A 122 -7.46 11.53 1.77
CA VAL A 122 -6.25 12.05 2.41
C VAL A 122 -5.84 13.40 1.83
N ARG A 123 -6.04 13.62 0.51
CA ARG A 123 -5.84 14.94 -0.11
C ARG A 123 -6.72 16.05 0.49
N LYS A 124 -7.89 15.68 1.03
CA LYS A 124 -8.81 16.58 1.75
C LYS A 124 -8.50 16.69 3.25
N GLY A 125 -7.45 16.01 3.74
CA GLY A 125 -7.07 15.97 5.15
C GLY A 125 -7.89 15.00 6.00
N ILE A 126 -8.64 14.09 5.37
CA ILE A 126 -9.42 13.07 6.08
C ILE A 126 -8.51 11.88 6.34
N HIS A 127 -8.38 11.49 7.61
CA HIS A 127 -7.64 10.29 7.97
C HIS A 127 -8.48 9.05 7.68
N ILE A 128 -7.91 8.14 6.89
CA ILE A 128 -8.55 6.89 6.50
C ILE A 128 -7.67 5.74 6.95
N SER A 129 -8.21 4.95 7.89
CA SER A 129 -7.57 3.75 8.40
C SER A 129 -8.24 2.51 7.82
N TRP A 130 -7.43 1.63 7.23
CA TRP A 130 -7.94 0.39 6.66
C TRP A 130 -7.99 -0.67 7.75
N TRP A 131 -9.06 -1.45 7.77
CA TRP A 131 -9.11 -2.64 8.61
C TRP A 131 -7.90 -3.54 8.31
N PHE A 132 -7.29 -4.09 9.37
CA PHE A 132 -6.01 -4.80 9.36
C PHE A 132 -4.76 -3.91 9.18
N TYR A 133 -4.60 -3.19 8.08
CA TYR A 133 -3.37 -2.41 7.86
C TYR A 133 -3.23 -1.22 8.80
N GLY A 134 -4.34 -0.58 9.15
CA GLY A 134 -4.36 0.54 10.08
C GLY A 134 -3.92 0.13 11.49
N ASP A 135 -4.33 -1.04 11.96
CA ASP A 135 -3.94 -1.57 13.27
C ASP A 135 -2.43 -1.86 13.33
N ILE A 136 -1.88 -2.49 12.28
CA ILE A 136 -0.44 -2.71 12.17
C ILE A 136 0.31 -1.37 12.09
N THR A 137 -0.20 -0.43 11.29
CA THR A 137 0.37 0.92 11.16
C THR A 137 0.42 1.62 12.51
N ASN A 138 -0.66 1.55 13.29
CA ASN A 138 -0.74 2.12 14.64
C ASN A 138 0.35 1.54 15.56
N LEU A 139 0.56 0.22 15.53
CA LEU A 139 1.61 -0.43 16.31
C LEU A 139 3.01 0.02 15.90
N ILE A 140 3.28 0.15 14.60
CA ILE A 140 4.59 0.57 14.08
C ILE A 140 4.87 2.04 14.41
N VAL A 141 3.91 2.93 14.17
CA VAL A 141 4.10 4.37 14.38
C VAL A 141 4.22 4.70 15.87
N LYS A 142 3.37 4.10 16.72
CA LYS A 142 3.41 4.30 18.19
C LYS A 142 4.73 3.86 18.83
N ASN A 143 5.44 2.92 18.22
CA ASN A 143 6.74 2.46 18.71
C ASN A 143 7.88 3.44 18.33
N ASN A 144 7.75 4.16 17.21
CA ASN A 144 8.75 5.13 16.78
C ASN A 144 8.68 6.45 17.54
N ASP A 145 7.49 6.90 17.96
CA ASP A 145 7.38 8.15 18.73
C ASP A 145 7.86 7.99 20.19
N ARG A 146 7.93 6.77 20.72
CA ARG A 146 8.61 6.49 22.01
C ARG A 146 10.14 6.53 21.93
N LYS A 147 10.72 6.50 20.72
CA LYS A 147 12.18 6.51 20.52
C LYS A 147 12.76 7.92 20.37
N THR A 148 11.93 8.94 20.26
CA THR A 148 12.36 10.35 20.17
C THR A 148 12.46 11.06 21.52
N ASP A 149 12.27 10.33 22.63
CA ASP A 149 12.28 10.84 24.00
C ASP A 149 13.55 10.47 24.80
N PHE A 150 14.68 10.18 24.13
CA PHE A 150 15.99 9.95 24.76
C PHE A 150 17.07 10.83 24.17
#